data_AF-A0A0H4CEF8-F1
#
_entry.id   AF-A0A0H4CEF8-F1
#
_cell.length_a   1.000
_cell.length_b   1.000
_cell.length_c   1.000
_cell.angle_alpha   90.00
_cell.angle_beta   90.00
_cell.angle_gamma   90.00
#
_symmetry.space_group_name_H-M   'P 1'
#
loop_
_entity.id
_entity.type
_entity.pdbx_description
1 polymer ?
#
loop_
_entity_poly.entity_id
_entity_poly.type
_entity_poly.pdbx_seq_one_letter_code
_entity_poly.pdbx_strand_id
1 'polypeptide(L)'
;MRQRAVRGYDALRGAWEDLVAVHPPARPLAESAARHEAGPDGCPPVRAKEEHLLQPPAQAVARRAVAGDPHFGRAFLTTDPVARFARDHAAARQVALRTAIAGHAPLTLDGRRRDGGGEGYGEWADDQLDHLDPEAVVVDVLCHC
;
A
#
# COMPACT_ATOMS: atom_id res chain seq x y z
N MET A 1 16.88 -3.39 -5.04
CA MET A 1 15.54 -2.76 -4.96
C MET A 1 14.40 -3.78 -4.78
N ARG A 2 14.16 -4.69 -5.72
CA ARG A 2 13.07 -5.70 -5.67
C ARG A 2 13.00 -6.49 -4.35
N GLN A 3 14.11 -7.04 -3.87
CA GLN A 3 14.16 -7.74 -2.57
C GLN A 3 13.84 -6.83 -1.38
N ARG A 4 14.26 -5.56 -1.40
CA ARG A 4 13.94 -4.57 -0.35
C ARG A 4 12.44 -4.29 -0.32
N ALA A 5 11.81 -4.11 -1.49
CA ALA A 5 10.37 -3.90 -1.59
C ALA A 5 9.57 -5.10 -1.05
N VAL A 6 9.98 -6.32 -1.39
CA VAL A 6 9.39 -7.55 -0.87
C VAL A 6 9.56 -7.65 0.65
N ARG A 7 10.77 -7.44 1.19
CA ARG A 7 11.00 -7.43 2.64
C ARG A 7 10.17 -6.37 3.37
N GLY A 8 10.04 -5.18 2.78
CA GLY A 8 9.20 -4.11 3.32
C GLY A 8 7.72 -4.49 3.35
N TYR A 9 7.23 -5.16 2.29
CA TYR A 9 5.86 -5.68 2.25
C TYR A 9 5.64 -6.80 3.28
N ASP A 10 6.57 -7.74 3.40
CA ASP A 10 6.48 -8.83 4.38
C ASP A 10 6.50 -8.29 5.83
N ALA A 11 7.33 -7.28 6.12
CA ALA A 11 7.33 -6.61 7.43
C ALA A 11 6.02 -5.85 7.71
N LEU A 12 5.48 -5.14 6.71
CA LEU A 12 4.17 -4.49 6.80
C LEU A 12 3.05 -5.51 7.05
N ARG A 13 3.12 -6.67 6.39
CA ARG A 13 2.17 -7.77 6.58
C ARG A 13 2.23 -8.34 7.98
N GLY A 14 3.43 -8.60 8.51
CA GLY A 14 3.62 -9.06 9.88
C GLY A 14 3.05 -8.07 10.90
N ALA A 15 3.33 -6.77 10.73
CA ALA A 15 2.77 -5.73 11.60
C ALA A 15 1.23 -5.68 11.58
N TRP A 16 0.61 -5.98 10.43
CA TRP A 16 -0.85 -6.12 10.32
C TRP A 16 -1.35 -7.36 11.07
N GLU A 17 -0.69 -8.50 10.90
CA GLU A 17 -1.06 -9.76 11.56
C GLU A 17 -0.99 -9.63 13.09
N ASP A 18 0.07 -9.02 13.61
CA ASP A 18 0.22 -8.73 15.05
C ASP A 18 -0.89 -7.79 15.55
N LEU A 19 -1.27 -6.79 14.76
CA LEU A 19 -2.31 -5.84 15.11
C LEU A 19 -3.69 -6.50 15.16
N VAL A 20 -4.04 -7.35 14.18
CA VAL A 20 -5.36 -8.00 14.17
C VAL A 20 -5.46 -9.14 15.16
N ALA A 21 -4.34 -9.74 15.59
CA ALA A 21 -4.35 -10.80 16.61
C ALA A 21 -4.95 -10.35 17.96
N VAL A 22 -4.89 -9.05 18.27
CA VAL A 22 -5.42 -8.47 19.53
C VAL A 22 -6.76 -7.75 19.36
N HIS A 23 -7.36 -7.81 18.18
CA HIS A 23 -8.61 -7.12 17.88
C HIS A 23 -9.67 -8.09 17.33
N PRO A 24 -10.97 -7.79 17.53
CA PRO A 24 -12.03 -8.53 16.84
C PRO A 24 -11.85 -8.48 15.32
N PRO A 25 -12.31 -9.52 14.59
CA PRO A 25 -12.25 -9.55 13.14
C PRO A 25 -12.92 -8.32 12.52
N ALA A 26 -12.24 -7.71 11.55
CA ALA A 26 -12.77 -6.59 10.77
C ALA A 26 -13.12 -7.03 9.33
N ARG A 27 -14.01 -6.26 8.70
CA ARG A 27 -14.49 -6.48 7.33
C ARG A 27 -14.13 -5.29 6.42
N PRO A 28 -13.81 -5.55 5.14
CA PRO A 28 -13.58 -4.50 4.16
C PRO A 28 -14.78 -3.55 4.02
N LEU A 29 -14.52 -2.28 3.70
CA LEU A 29 -15.54 -1.26 3.45
C LEU A 29 -16.52 -1.69 2.36
N ALA A 30 -16.04 -2.35 1.31
CA ALA A 30 -16.87 -2.85 0.22
C ALA A 30 -17.92 -3.88 0.71
N GLU A 31 -17.54 -4.71 1.69
CA GLU A 31 -18.47 -5.68 2.28
C GLU A 31 -19.51 -4.98 3.17
N SER A 32 -19.09 -3.98 3.95
CA SER A 32 -20.02 -3.12 4.69
C SER A 32 -21.01 -2.43 3.75
N ALA A 33 -20.51 -1.85 2.65
CA ALA A 33 -21.34 -1.18 1.64
C ALA A 33 -22.36 -2.14 1.02
N ALA A 34 -21.93 -3.32 0.57
CA ALA A 34 -22.80 -4.32 -0.03
C ALA A 34 -23.93 -4.78 0.92
N ARG A 35 -23.65 -4.90 2.22
CA ARG A 35 -24.68 -5.25 3.21
C ARG A 35 -25.73 -4.17 3.38
N HIS A 36 -25.29 -2.91 3.39
CA HIS A 36 -26.19 -1.76 3.52
C HIS A 36 -27.07 -1.56 2.27
N GLU A 37 -26.53 -1.84 1.09
CA GLU A 37 -27.27 -1.86 -0.18
C GLU A 37 -28.30 -3.00 -0.24
N ALA A 38 -27.98 -4.17 0.33
CA ALA A 38 -28.87 -5.34 0.36
C ALA A 38 -29.92 -5.29 1.49
N GLY A 39 -29.84 -4.32 2.41
CA GLY A 39 -30.77 -4.18 3.54
C GLY A 39 -32.15 -3.70 3.10
N PRO A 40 -33.24 -4.17 3.74
CA PRO A 40 -34.62 -3.82 3.35
C PRO A 40 -34.92 -2.31 3.45
N ASP A 41 -34.15 -1.59 4.27
CA ASP A 41 -34.34 -0.16 4.54
C ASP A 41 -33.38 0.75 3.75
N GLY A 42 -32.51 0.19 2.89
CA GLY A 42 -31.55 0.95 2.07
C GLY A 42 -30.72 1.94 2.90
N CYS A 43 -29.75 1.45 3.68
CA CYS A 43 -29.00 2.35 4.54
C CYS A 43 -28.07 3.27 3.72
N PRO A 44 -27.92 4.57 4.08
CA PRO A 44 -27.08 5.48 3.32
C PRO A 44 -25.60 5.03 3.28
N PRO A 45 -24.89 5.19 2.13
CA PRO A 45 -23.47 4.84 2.02
C PRO A 45 -22.55 5.48 3.09
N VAL A 46 -22.95 6.63 3.64
CA VAL A 46 -22.27 7.29 4.75
C VAL A 46 -22.22 6.39 6.00
N ARG A 47 -23.30 5.68 6.32
CA ARG A 47 -23.37 4.76 7.46
C ARG A 47 -22.39 3.59 7.31
N ALA A 48 -22.28 3.03 6.10
CA ALA A 48 -21.32 1.96 5.81
C ALA A 48 -19.87 2.40 6.05
N LYS A 49 -19.55 3.64 5.67
CA LYS A 49 -18.23 4.23 5.90
C LYS A 49 -17.98 4.50 7.38
N GLU A 50 -18.94 5.09 8.09
CA GLU A 50 -18.84 5.35 9.53
C GLU A 50 -18.62 4.05 10.31
N GLU A 51 -19.43 3.02 10.06
CA GLU A 51 -19.27 1.70 10.68
C GLU A 51 -17.92 1.08 10.37
N HIS A 52 -17.46 1.16 9.11
CA HIS A 52 -16.15 0.65 8.74
C HIS A 52 -15.02 1.36 9.51
N LEU A 53 -15.08 2.68 9.64
CA LEU A 53 -14.10 3.49 10.36
C LEU A 53 -14.14 3.28 11.87
N LEU A 54 -15.25 2.77 12.41
CA LEU A 54 -15.37 2.41 13.83
C LEU A 54 -14.76 1.04 14.15
N GLN A 55 -14.35 0.26 13.15
CA GLN A 55 -13.73 -1.04 13.39
C GLN A 55 -12.36 -0.88 14.09
N PRO A 56 -12.09 -1.64 15.16
CA PRO A 56 -10.86 -1.47 15.94
C PRO A 56 -9.56 -1.55 15.12
N PRO A 57 -9.39 -2.49 14.17
CA PRO A 57 -8.19 -2.52 13.32
C PRO A 57 -8.01 -1.27 12.46
N ALA A 58 -9.10 -0.70 11.92
CA ALA A 58 -9.03 0.52 11.11
C ALA A 58 -8.60 1.73 11.95
N GLN A 59 -9.15 1.86 13.17
CA GLN A 59 -8.75 2.91 14.10
C GLN A 59 -7.30 2.76 14.58
N ALA A 60 -6.87 1.54 14.88
CA ALA A 60 -5.51 1.25 15.35
C ALA A 60 -4.47 1.62 14.28
N VAL A 61 -4.71 1.24 13.02
CA VAL A 61 -3.86 1.63 11.89
C VAL A 61 -3.84 3.16 11.71
N ALA A 62 -4.99 3.83 11.76
CA ALA A 62 -5.05 5.28 11.61
C ALA A 62 -4.27 6.01 12.71
N ARG A 63 -4.38 5.57 13.97
CA ARG A 63 -3.61 6.13 15.10
C ARG A 63 -2.10 5.94 14.91
N ARG A 64 -1.68 4.74 14.51
CA ARG A 64 -0.27 4.44 14.20
C ARG A 64 0.25 5.31 13.04
N ALA A 65 -0.55 5.50 12.00
CA ALA A 65 -0.18 6.35 10.87
C ALA A 65 -0.03 7.83 11.23
N VAL A 66 -0.87 8.36 12.12
CA VAL A 66 -0.71 9.72 12.66
C VAL A 66 0.53 9.82 13.55
N ALA A 67 0.84 8.78 14.32
CA ALA A 67 2.00 8.72 15.20
C ALA A 67 3.34 8.52 14.47
N GLY A 68 3.35 8.32 13.15
CA GLY A 68 4.57 8.08 12.38
C GLY A 68 5.10 6.65 12.50
N ASP A 69 4.22 5.66 12.66
CA ASP A 69 4.58 4.25 12.66
C ASP A 69 5.38 3.87 11.40
N PRO A 70 6.48 3.10 11.53
CA PRO A 70 7.36 2.77 10.41
C PRO A 70 6.73 1.82 9.38
N HIS A 71 5.64 1.13 9.72
CA HIS A 71 4.92 0.22 8.82
C HIS A 71 3.67 0.91 8.26
N PHE A 72 2.86 1.52 9.12
CA PHE A 72 1.60 2.14 8.73
C PHE A 72 1.80 3.62 8.38
N GLY A 73 2.12 3.92 7.12
CA GLY A 73 2.24 5.30 6.65
C GLY A 73 0.91 6.04 6.47
N ARG A 74 0.98 7.36 6.20
CA ARG A 74 -0.19 8.23 5.98
C ARG A 74 -1.14 7.78 4.87
N ALA A 75 -0.69 6.97 3.92
CA ALA A 75 -1.54 6.38 2.88
C ALA A 75 -2.72 5.56 3.48
N PHE A 76 -2.58 5.03 4.69
CA PHE A 76 -3.65 4.32 5.40
C PHE A 76 -4.73 5.24 5.99
N LEU A 77 -4.58 6.57 5.91
CA LEU A 77 -5.63 7.52 6.27
C LEU A 77 -6.69 7.65 5.17
N THR A 78 -6.36 7.25 3.95
CA THR A 78 -7.23 7.37 2.77
C THR A 78 -7.49 6.02 2.09
N THR A 79 -6.85 4.94 2.53
CA THR A 79 -7.03 3.59 2.00
C THR A 79 -7.62 2.67 3.05
N ASP A 80 -8.42 1.69 2.62
CA ASP A 80 -8.97 0.66 3.52
C ASP A 80 -7.87 -0.37 3.86
N PRO A 81 -7.34 -0.40 5.10
CA PRO A 81 -6.33 -1.38 5.48
C PRO A 81 -6.88 -2.80 5.48
N VAL A 82 -8.13 -3.00 5.86
CA VAL A 82 -8.75 -4.33 5.91
C VAL A 82 -8.84 -4.91 4.50
N ALA A 83 -9.30 -4.12 3.52
CA ALA A 83 -9.32 -4.54 2.12
C ALA A 83 -7.91 -4.76 1.55
N ARG A 84 -6.92 -3.93 1.95
CA ARG A 84 -5.54 -4.08 1.50
C ARG A 84 -4.97 -5.44 1.89
N PHE A 85 -5.20 -5.87 3.12
CA PHE A 85 -4.64 -7.12 3.66
C PHE A 85 -5.56 -8.34 3.50
N ALA A 86 -6.80 -8.18 3.06
CA ALA A 86 -7.65 -9.29 2.64
C ALA A 86 -7.18 -9.96 1.33
N ARG A 87 -6.27 -9.32 0.58
CA ARG A 87 -5.71 -9.86 -0.67
C ARG A 87 -4.82 -11.08 -0.43
N ASP A 88 -4.75 -11.96 -1.43
CA ASP A 88 -3.82 -13.09 -1.44
C ASP A 88 -2.37 -12.61 -1.25
N HIS A 89 -1.68 -13.23 -0.29
CA HIS A 89 -0.34 -12.80 0.13
C HIS A 89 0.69 -13.00 -0.98
N ALA A 90 0.65 -14.14 -1.68
CA ALA A 90 1.59 -14.44 -2.76
C ALA A 90 1.40 -13.47 -3.94
N ALA A 91 0.15 -13.20 -4.34
CA ALA A 91 -0.18 -12.24 -5.38
C ALA A 91 0.24 -10.81 -4.99
N ALA A 92 0.01 -10.39 -3.75
CA ALA A 92 0.41 -9.08 -3.27
C ALA A 92 1.95 -8.93 -3.19
N ARG A 93 2.66 -10.00 -2.82
CA ARG A 93 4.13 -10.04 -2.85
C ARG A 93 4.68 -9.93 -4.28
N GLN A 94 4.03 -10.58 -5.25
CA GLN A 94 4.36 -10.42 -6.66
C GLN A 94 4.09 -9.00 -7.18
N VAL A 95 3.02 -8.36 -6.72
CA VAL A 95 2.78 -6.93 -7.02
C VAL A 95 3.91 -6.08 -6.43
N ALA A 96 4.26 -6.27 -5.16
CA ALA A 96 5.35 -5.52 -4.53
C ALA A 96 6.69 -5.69 -5.27
N LEU A 97 6.97 -6.89 -5.79
CA LEU A 97 8.16 -7.16 -6.61
C LEU A 97 8.11 -6.40 -7.94
N ARG A 98 6.98 -6.46 -8.66
CA ARG A 98 6.80 -5.78 -9.96
C ARG A 98 6.78 -4.26 -9.84
N THR A 99 6.25 -3.71 -8.75
CA THR A 99 6.14 -2.26 -8.56
C THR A 99 7.32 -1.66 -7.79
N ALA A 100 8.31 -2.46 -7.42
CA ALA A 100 9.45 -2.03 -6.61
C ALA A 100 10.24 -0.85 -7.20
N ILE A 101 10.17 -0.70 -8.53
CA ILE A 101 10.93 0.27 -9.31
C ILE A 101 9.96 1.28 -9.92
N ALA A 102 8.88 0.79 -10.53
CA ALA A 102 7.82 1.61 -11.10
C ALA A 102 7.12 2.55 -10.08
N GLY A 103 7.28 2.29 -8.79
CA GLY A 103 6.80 3.17 -7.72
C GLY A 103 7.72 4.37 -7.42
N HIS A 104 8.84 4.53 -8.13
CA HIS A 104 9.80 5.63 -7.95
C HIS A 104 9.96 6.37 -9.27
N ALA A 105 10.41 7.62 -9.24
CA ALA A 105 10.77 8.38 -10.44
C ALA A 105 12.30 8.32 -10.63
N PRO A 106 12.83 7.35 -11.42
CA PRO A 106 14.27 7.26 -11.60
C PRO A 106 14.77 8.50 -12.33
N LEU A 107 15.88 9.04 -11.80
CA LEU A 107 16.66 10.11 -12.41
C LEU A 107 17.90 9.46 -13.01
N THR A 108 18.01 9.50 -14.34
CA THR A 108 19.19 8.96 -15.04
C THR A 108 20.40 9.88 -14.86
N LEU A 109 21.60 9.35 -15.08
CA LEU A 109 22.86 10.11 -14.92
C LEU A 109 22.96 11.29 -15.90
N ASP A 110 22.28 11.23 -17.05
CA ASP A 110 22.17 12.32 -18.02
C ASP A 110 21.04 13.32 -17.67
N GLY A 111 20.45 13.21 -16.48
CA GLY A 111 19.47 14.15 -15.93
C GLY A 111 18.05 13.97 -16.47
N ARG A 112 17.75 12.88 -17.18
CA ARG A 112 16.37 12.61 -17.62
C ARG A 112 15.56 12.09 -16.45
N ARG A 113 14.39 12.69 -16.28
CA ARG A 113 13.38 12.27 -15.32
C ARG A 113 12.10 11.99 -16.08
N ARG A 114 11.47 10.86 -15.77
CA ARG A 114 10.09 10.59 -16.16
C ARG A 114 9.25 10.53 -14.89
N ASP A 115 8.23 11.36 -14.83
CA ASP A 115 7.25 11.29 -13.75
C ASP A 115 6.65 9.87 -13.70
N GLY A 116 6.52 9.33 -12.49
CA GLY A 116 6.09 7.97 -12.28
C GLY A 116 4.67 7.71 -12.79
N GLY A 117 4.47 6.55 -13.41
CA GLY A 117 3.15 6.06 -13.84
C GLY A 117 2.87 6.18 -15.34
N GLY A 118 1.77 5.55 -15.76
CA GLY A 118 1.36 5.44 -17.17
C GLY A 118 1.73 4.10 -17.82
N GLU A 119 1.15 3.85 -18.99
CA GLU A 119 1.43 2.66 -19.80
C GLU A 119 2.91 2.61 -20.24
N GLY A 120 3.52 1.42 -20.20
CA GLY A 120 4.94 1.21 -20.54
C GLY A 120 5.95 1.78 -19.53
N TYR A 121 5.50 2.43 -18.44
CA TYR A 121 6.41 3.00 -17.45
C TYR A 121 7.24 1.94 -16.71
N GLY A 122 6.59 0.84 -16.32
CA GLY A 122 7.26 -0.24 -15.60
C GLY A 122 8.38 -0.89 -16.41
N GLU A 123 8.10 -1.19 -17.68
CA GLU A 123 9.07 -1.76 -18.61
C GLU A 123 10.25 -0.82 -18.83
N TRP A 124 9.98 0.47 -19.04
CA TRP A 124 11.04 1.48 -19.16
C TRP A 124 11.87 1.59 -17.87
N ALA A 125 11.25 1.60 -16.70
CA ALA A 125 11.96 1.76 -15.43
C ALA A 125 12.79 0.52 -15.07
N ASP A 126 12.30 -0.69 -15.40
CA ASP A 126 13.05 -1.94 -15.26
C ASP A 126 14.25 -1.97 -16.21
N ASP A 127 14.06 -1.57 -17.47
CA ASP A 127 15.14 -1.45 -18.48
C ASP A 127 16.28 -0.54 -18.01
N GLN A 128 15.96 0.61 -17.39
CA GLN A 128 16.99 1.50 -16.85
C GLN A 128 17.85 0.85 -15.75
N LEU A 129 17.30 -0.08 -14.98
CA LEU A 129 18.04 -0.76 -13.91
C LEU A 129 18.81 -1.97 -14.40
N ASP A 130 18.27 -2.70 -15.37
CA ASP A 130 18.94 -3.90 -15.93
C ASP A 130 20.22 -3.52 -16.71
N HIS A 131 20.34 -2.26 -17.15
CA HIS A 131 21.54 -1.71 -17.80
C HIS A 131 22.51 -0.99 -16.86
N LEU A 132 22.22 -0.93 -15.55
CA LEU A 132 23.17 -0.36 -14.60
C LEU A 132 24.39 -1.27 -14.43
N ASP A 133 25.55 -0.63 -14.25
CA ASP A 133 26.77 -1.33 -13.84
C ASP A 133 26.50 -2.08 -12.51
N PRO A 134 27.00 -3.33 -12.33
CA PRO A 134 26.86 -4.05 -11.07
C PRO A 134 27.35 -3.28 -9.82
N GLU A 135 28.29 -2.36 -10.00
CA GLU A 135 28.84 -1.49 -8.95
C GLU A 135 28.07 -0.17 -8.79
N ALA A 136 26.99 0.04 -9.56
CA ALA A 136 26.19 1.26 -9.47
C ALA A 136 25.45 1.36 -8.13
N VAL A 137 25.49 2.56 -7.54
CA VAL A 137 24.77 2.86 -6.30
C VAL A 137 23.44 3.54 -6.64
N VAL A 138 22.34 2.95 -6.17
CA VAL A 138 21.01 3.56 -6.26
C VAL A 138 20.71 4.34 -4.99
N VAL A 139 20.49 5.65 -5.13
CA VAL A 139 20.13 6.55 -4.03
C VAL A 139 18.64 6.85 -4.09
N ASP A 140 17.93 6.57 -3.01
CA ASP A 140 16.51 6.90 -2.83
C ASP A 140 16.38 8.25 -2.11
N VAL A 141 15.79 9.23 -2.78
CA VAL A 141 15.69 10.62 -2.27
C VAL A 141 14.22 10.98 -2.11
N LEU A 142 13.83 11.30 -0.88
CA LEU A 142 12.51 11.84 -0.56
C LEU A 142 12.51 13.36 -0.76
N CYS A 143 12.00 13.80 -1.90
CA CYS A 143 11.76 15.22 -2.15
C CYS A 143 10.43 15.63 -1.49
N HIS A 144 10.47 16.67 -0.66
CA HIS A 144 9.31 17.29 -0.03
C HIS A 144 9.21 18.73 -0.54
N CYS A 145 8.05 19.08 -1.09
CA CYS A 145 7.72 20.43 -1.53
C CYS A 145 7.11 21.24 -0.37
#